data_AF-T1I1Z9-F1
#
_entry.id   AF-T1I1Z9-F1
#
_cell.length_a   1.000
_cell.length_b   1.000
_cell.length_c   1.000
_cell.angle_alpha   90.00
_cell.angle_beta   90.00
_cell.angle_gamma   90.00
#
_symmetry.space_group_name_H-M   'P 1'
#
loop_
_entity.id
_entity.type
_entity.pdbx_description
1 polymer ?
#
loop_
_entity_poly.entity_id
_entity_poly.type
_entity_poly.pdbx_seq_one_letter_code
_entity_poly.pdbx_strand_id
1 'polypeptide(L)'
;MQIQTGVLPLSVRREEAAIGLYERVKRLGIVYWDDYRPACQRLKTQKCFTFKAEELITRSCLDFKERLHFPKQTTNTYSLYRARGYLHLLHMVRKNETTTLELKAAALETIHTRFPTPPWKHVYTDGSALDARGNAGAGVFTSDFQIAEPVGRFCSNFDGEVKAVL
;
A
#
# COMPACT_ATOMS: atom_id res chain seq x y z
N MET A 1 -32.51 -2.90 -6.72
CA MET A 1 -31.85 -1.68 -7.24
C MET A 1 -30.32 -1.70 -7.07
N GLN A 2 -29.73 -2.02 -5.89
CA GLN A 2 -28.26 -2.04 -5.73
C GLN A 2 -27.54 -3.28 -6.30
N ILE A 3 -28.17 -4.47 -6.28
CA ILE A 3 -27.57 -5.71 -6.80
C ILE A 3 -27.48 -5.69 -8.35
N GLN A 4 -28.39 -4.99 -9.03
CA GLN A 4 -28.42 -4.87 -10.50
C GLN A 4 -27.31 -3.96 -11.07
N THR A 5 -26.67 -3.13 -10.25
CA THR A 5 -25.62 -2.19 -10.68
C THR A 5 -24.21 -2.65 -10.34
N GLY A 6 -24.04 -3.86 -9.79
CA GLY A 6 -22.73 -4.35 -9.31
C GLY A 6 -22.19 -3.59 -8.10
N VAL A 7 -23.02 -2.77 -7.43
CA VAL A 7 -22.62 -1.99 -6.26
C VAL A 7 -22.98 -2.74 -4.99
N LEU A 8 -21.98 -2.98 -4.13
CA LEU A 8 -22.19 -3.62 -2.83
C LEU A 8 -23.23 -2.85 -1.98
N PRO A 9 -24.07 -3.57 -1.22
CA PRO A 9 -25.02 -2.96 -0.30
C PRO A 9 -24.35 -1.93 0.62
N LEU A 10 -25.07 -0.86 0.93
CA LEU A 10 -24.52 0.23 1.76
C LEU A 10 -24.03 -0.25 3.13
N SER A 11 -24.70 -1.25 3.73
CA SER A 11 -24.27 -1.87 4.98
C SER A 11 -22.89 -2.51 4.86
N VAL A 12 -22.68 -3.31 3.81
CA VAL A 12 -21.40 -3.99 3.53
C VAL A 12 -20.28 -2.96 3.33
N ARG A 13 -20.53 -1.93 2.52
CA ARG A 13 -19.52 -0.87 2.30
C ARG A 13 -19.15 -0.11 3.57
N ARG A 14 -20.09 0.09 4.49
CA ARG A 14 -19.83 0.70 5.80
C ARG A 14 -18.98 -0.19 6.68
N GLU A 15 -19.25 -1.50 6.67
CA GLU A 15 -18.45 -2.48 7.40
C GLU A 15 -17.02 -2.57 6.85
N GLU A 16 -16.85 -2.64 5.53
CA GLU A 16 -15.55 -2.59 4.87
C GLU A 16 -14.78 -1.31 5.21
N ALA A 17 -15.44 -0.16 5.18
CA ALA A 17 -14.82 1.12 5.52
C ALA A 17 -14.39 1.17 6.99
N ALA A 18 -15.20 0.62 7.90
CA ALA A 18 -14.86 0.55 9.32
C ALA A 18 -13.65 -0.34 9.58
N ILE A 19 -13.61 -1.54 8.98
CA ILE A 19 -12.47 -2.46 9.07
C ILE A 19 -11.22 -1.82 8.45
N GLY A 20 -11.34 -1.22 7.26
CA GLY A 20 -10.22 -0.59 6.57
C GLY A 20 -9.63 0.61 7.34
N LEU A 21 -10.46 1.39 8.02
CA LEU A 21 -10.00 2.47 8.89
C LEU A 21 -9.29 1.92 10.14
N TYR A 22 -9.88 0.92 10.80
CA TYR A 22 -9.29 0.27 11.98
C TYR A 22 -7.89 -0.27 11.66
N GLU A 23 -7.78 -1.03 10.58
CA GLU A 23 -6.51 -1.59 10.09
C GLU A 23 -5.49 -0.50 9.79
N ARG A 24 -5.89 0.57 9.08
CA ARG A 24 -4.99 1.67 8.76
C ARG A 24 -4.43 2.32 10.03
N VAL A 25 -5.28 2.55 11.02
CA VAL A 25 -4.90 3.18 12.29
C VAL A 25 -3.94 2.31 13.08
N LYS A 26 -4.18 0.99 13.18
CA LYS A 26 -3.26 0.04 13.82
C LYS A 26 -1.92 -0.04 13.10
N ARG A 27 -1.91 -0.07 11.77
CA ARG A 27 -0.69 -0.14 10.96
C ARG A 27 0.18 1.11 11.01
N LEU A 28 -0.31 2.26 11.51
CA LEU A 28 0.51 3.46 11.72
C LEU A 28 1.63 3.26 12.75
N GLY A 29 1.50 2.26 13.64
CA GLY A 29 2.49 1.96 14.67
C GLY A 29 2.65 3.09 15.70
N ILE A 30 1.61 3.89 15.91
CA ILE A 30 1.57 4.91 16.96
C ILE A 30 1.12 4.21 18.24
N VAL A 31 1.96 4.29 19.29
CA VAL A 31 1.73 3.63 20.59
C VAL A 31 0.33 3.92 21.16
N TYR A 32 -0.15 5.16 20.99
CA TYR A 32 -1.50 5.54 21.42
C TYR A 32 -2.59 4.62 20.85
N TRP A 33 -2.50 4.24 19.58
CA TRP A 33 -3.50 3.39 18.92
C TRP A 33 -3.30 1.91 19.22
N ASP A 34 -2.08 1.49 19.51
CA ASP A 34 -1.77 0.13 19.95
C ASP A 34 -2.45 -0.15 21.29
N ASP A 35 -2.27 0.76 22.25
CA ASP A 35 -2.78 0.67 23.62
C ASP A 35 -4.09 1.45 23.85
N TYR A 36 -4.75 1.91 22.78
CA TYR A 36 -5.95 2.74 22.90
C TYR A 36 -7.05 2.02 23.67
N ARG A 37 -7.33 2.51 24.88
CA ARG A 37 -8.51 2.11 25.66
C ARG A 37 -9.58 3.19 25.50
N PRO A 38 -10.65 2.93 24.74
CA PRO A 38 -11.73 3.89 24.59
C PRO A 38 -12.37 4.20 25.95
N ALA A 39 -12.71 5.47 26.16
CA ALA A 39 -13.36 5.97 27.38
C ALA A 39 -14.73 5.30 27.67
N CYS A 40 -15.25 4.52 26.73
CA CYS A 40 -16.51 3.80 26.79
C CYS A 40 -16.56 2.67 27.84
N GLN A 41 -15.49 2.39 28.58
CA GLN A 41 -15.56 1.50 29.74
C GLN A 41 -16.37 2.08 30.93
N ARG A 42 -16.83 3.34 30.85
CA ARG A 42 -17.73 3.93 31.86
C ARG A 42 -19.18 3.39 31.82
N LEU A 43 -19.68 2.93 30.68
CA LEU A 43 -21.04 2.38 30.54
C LEU A 43 -20.99 1.07 29.74
N LYS A 44 -21.35 -0.05 30.37
CA LYS A 44 -21.26 -1.42 29.81
C LYS A 44 -22.00 -1.61 28.47
N THR A 45 -22.92 -0.72 28.11
CA THR A 45 -23.78 -0.82 26.91
C THR A 45 -23.24 -0.06 25.70
N GLN A 46 -22.25 0.83 25.85
CA GLN A 46 -21.77 1.64 24.73
C GLN A 46 -20.61 0.96 24.01
N LYS A 47 -20.89 0.37 22.84
CA LYS A 47 -19.86 -0.17 21.95
C LYS A 47 -19.14 0.99 21.25
N CYS A 48 -17.82 1.04 21.40
CA CYS A 48 -16.97 2.00 20.69
C CYS A 48 -16.62 1.51 19.27
N PHE A 49 -16.00 2.39 18.49
CA PHE A 49 -15.55 2.07 17.12
C PHE A 49 -14.63 0.85 17.07
N THR A 50 -13.60 0.79 17.92
CA THR A 50 -12.62 -0.31 17.91
C THR A 50 -13.27 -1.65 18.25
N PHE A 51 -14.12 -1.68 19.28
CA PHE A 51 -14.91 -2.86 19.62
C PHE A 51 -15.78 -3.32 18.45
N LYS A 52 -16.45 -2.38 17.77
CA LYS A 52 -17.30 -2.72 16.65
C LYS A 52 -16.50 -3.24 15.46
N ALA A 53 -15.34 -2.64 15.17
CA ALA A 53 -14.44 -3.12 14.13
C ALA A 53 -13.92 -4.54 14.44
N GLU A 54 -13.48 -4.80 15.66
CA GLU A 54 -13.03 -6.14 16.10
C GLU A 54 -14.14 -7.19 15.98
N GLU A 55 -15.37 -6.86 16.41
CA GLU A 55 -16.55 -7.71 16.24
C GLU A 55 -16.80 -8.04 14.75
N LEU A 56 -16.67 -7.05 13.86
CA LEU A 56 -16.83 -7.25 12.42
C LEU A 56 -15.72 -8.13 11.83
N ILE A 57 -14.48 -7.96 12.28
CA ILE A 57 -13.31 -8.74 11.85
C ILE A 57 -13.48 -10.20 12.25
N THR A 58 -13.80 -10.46 13.52
CA THR A 58 -14.06 -11.82 14.03
C THR A 58 -15.21 -12.48 13.30
N ARG A 59 -16.33 -11.76 13.11
CA ARG A 59 -17.50 -12.28 12.38
C ARG A 59 -17.20 -12.63 10.93
N SER A 60 -16.26 -11.91 10.30
CA SER A 60 -15.89 -12.10 8.90
C SER A 60 -14.71 -13.07 8.73
N CYS A 61 -14.19 -13.66 9.82
CA CYS A 61 -13.04 -14.55 9.82
C CYS A 61 -11.80 -13.98 9.11
N LEU A 62 -11.59 -12.66 9.20
CA LEU A 62 -10.43 -12.00 8.61
C LEU A 62 -9.22 -12.14 9.54
N ASP A 63 -8.08 -12.55 8.98
CA ASP A 63 -6.80 -12.60 9.70
C ASP A 63 -5.85 -11.53 9.13
N PHE A 64 -5.38 -10.64 10.00
CA PHE A 64 -4.47 -9.55 9.66
C PHE A 64 -3.08 -9.73 10.27
N LYS A 65 -2.79 -10.85 10.95
CA LYS A 65 -1.49 -11.10 11.59
C LYS A 65 -0.31 -11.04 10.63
N GLU A 66 -0.53 -11.35 9.36
CA GLU A 66 0.51 -11.32 8.30
C GLU A 66 0.75 -9.91 7.74
N ARG A 67 -0.07 -8.91 8.08
CA ARG A 67 0.08 -7.56 7.52
C ARG A 67 1.15 -6.77 8.25
N LEU A 68 2.13 -6.30 7.49
CA LEU A 68 3.23 -5.48 7.99
C LEU A 68 2.73 -4.12 8.47
N HIS A 69 3.27 -3.62 9.59
CA HIS A 69 3.14 -2.21 9.94
C HIS A 69 3.68 -1.34 8.81
N PHE A 70 3.16 -0.13 8.65
CA PHE A 70 3.81 0.83 7.75
C PHE A 70 5.25 1.03 8.23
N PRO A 71 6.23 1.07 7.31
CA PRO A 71 7.61 1.33 7.69
C PRO A 71 7.66 2.62 8.52
N LYS A 72 8.01 2.49 9.81
CA LYS A 72 8.22 3.68 10.64
C LYS A 72 9.43 4.39 10.03
N GLN A 73 9.28 5.66 9.66
CA GLN A 73 10.45 6.50 9.42
C GLN A 73 11.26 6.46 10.73
N THR A 74 12.35 5.72 10.73
CA THR A 74 13.23 5.64 11.89
C THR A 74 13.80 7.03 12.12
N THR A 75 13.40 7.68 13.20
CA THR A 75 13.95 8.95 13.68
C THR A 75 15.37 8.79 14.25
N ASN A 76 16.14 7.81 13.77
CA ASN A 76 17.52 7.56 14.16
C ASN A 76 18.46 7.87 13.00
N THR A 77 19.00 9.09 13.02
CA THR A 77 20.44 9.43 12.95
C THR A 77 21.36 8.74 11.93
N TYR A 78 20.83 8.12 10.88
CA TYR A 78 21.49 8.18 9.60
C TYR A 78 20.84 9.34 8.86
N SER A 79 21.66 10.25 8.35
CA SER A 79 21.23 11.16 7.30
C SER A 79 20.76 10.29 6.14
N LEU A 80 19.50 9.82 6.20
CA LEU A 80 18.76 9.36 5.04
C LEU A 80 18.81 10.57 4.13
N TYR A 81 19.78 10.58 3.22
CA TYR A 81 19.83 11.54 2.14
C TYR A 81 18.42 11.58 1.60
N ARG A 82 17.75 12.72 1.79
CA ARG A 82 16.36 12.92 1.39
C ARG A 82 16.24 12.36 -0.02
N ALA A 83 15.58 11.20 -0.16
CA ALA A 83 15.38 10.62 -1.48
C ALA A 83 14.66 11.69 -2.29
N ARG A 84 15.33 12.22 -3.31
CA ARG A 84 14.77 13.29 -4.12
C ARG A 84 13.89 12.63 -5.15
N GLY A 85 12.58 12.68 -4.93
CA GLY A 85 11.60 12.19 -5.89
C GLY A 85 11.57 13.09 -7.13
N TYR A 86 11.68 12.47 -8.30
CA TYR A 86 11.52 13.13 -9.59
C TYR A 86 10.24 12.62 -10.24
N LEU A 87 9.16 13.38 -10.13
CA LEU A 87 7.81 12.94 -10.53
C LEU A 87 7.40 13.43 -11.94
N HIS A 88 8.34 13.98 -12.69
CA HIS A 88 8.09 14.57 -14.00
C HIS A 88 8.99 13.89 -15.03
N LEU A 89 8.44 13.59 -16.21
CA LEU A 89 9.25 13.18 -17.36
C LEU A 89 10.07 14.36 -17.89
N LEU A 90 11.06 14.09 -18.74
CA LEU A 90 11.76 15.16 -19.47
C LEU A 90 10.83 15.86 -20.47
N HIS A 91 10.00 15.07 -21.14
CA HIS A 91 9.04 15.55 -22.12
C HIS A 91 7.64 15.60 -21.49
N MET A 92 6.84 16.57 -21.93
CA MET A 92 5.44 16.62 -21.53
C MET A 92 4.67 15.52 -22.26
N VAL A 93 4.09 14.59 -21.51
CA VAL A 93 3.33 13.46 -22.07
C VAL A 93 1.93 13.43 -21.49
N ARG A 94 0.93 13.27 -22.35
CA ARG A 94 -0.48 13.12 -21.96
C ARG A 94 -0.85 11.65 -21.97
N LYS A 95 -1.03 11.06 -20.78
CA LYS A 95 -1.23 9.62 -20.58
C LYS A 95 -2.40 9.04 -21.40
N ASN A 96 -3.42 9.84 -21.69
CA ASN A 96 -4.61 9.47 -22.45
C ASN A 96 -4.45 9.58 -23.97
N GLU A 97 -3.43 10.30 -24.46
CA GLU A 97 -3.20 10.57 -25.88
C GLU A 97 -1.96 9.84 -26.42
N THR A 98 -1.14 9.27 -25.53
CA THR A 98 0.14 8.64 -25.86
C THR A 98 0.06 7.13 -25.71
N THR A 99 0.63 6.39 -26.65
CA THR A 99 0.64 4.93 -26.59
C THR A 99 1.49 4.41 -25.42
N THR A 100 1.22 3.18 -24.98
CA THR A 100 1.99 2.55 -23.90
C THR A 100 3.48 2.41 -24.24
N LEU A 101 3.80 2.19 -25.51
CA LEU A 101 5.18 2.06 -25.98
C LEU A 101 5.91 3.40 -25.94
N GLU A 102 5.26 4.48 -26.35
CA GLU A 102 5.81 5.84 -26.24
C GLU A 102 5.97 6.27 -24.78
N LEU A 103 5.00 5.96 -23.91
CA LEU A 103 5.11 6.21 -22.46
C LEU A 103 6.30 5.47 -21.85
N LYS A 104 6.50 4.20 -22.24
CA LYS A 104 7.66 3.41 -21.82
C LYS A 104 8.96 4.04 -22.31
N ALA A 105 9.03 4.44 -23.58
CA ALA A 105 10.21 5.07 -24.15
C ALA A 105 10.56 6.38 -23.43
N ALA A 106 9.57 7.25 -23.20
CA ALA A 106 9.76 8.52 -22.49
C ALA A 106 10.21 8.32 -21.02
N ALA A 107 9.69 7.30 -20.34
CA ALA A 107 10.11 6.95 -18.99
C ALA A 107 11.58 6.46 -18.97
N LEU A 108 11.93 5.55 -19.88
CA LEU A 108 13.30 5.04 -19.99
C LEU A 108 14.30 6.14 -20.35
N GLU A 109 13.98 6.99 -21.33
CA GLU A 109 14.80 8.16 -21.68
C GLU A 109 15.02 9.07 -20.46
N THR A 110 13.95 9.37 -19.73
CA THR A 110 14.04 10.19 -18.51
C THR A 110 14.99 9.59 -17.47
N ILE A 111 14.93 8.27 -17.26
CA ILE A 111 15.80 7.55 -16.32
C ILE A 111 17.25 7.60 -16.81
N HIS A 112 17.51 7.25 -18.07
CA HIS A 112 18.86 7.20 -18.63
C HIS A 112 19.55 8.57 -18.70
N THR A 113 18.81 9.64 -18.99
CA THR A 113 19.36 10.99 -19.08
C THR A 113 19.62 11.61 -17.70
N ARG A 114 18.71 11.43 -16.74
CA ARG A 114 18.88 12.00 -15.39
C ARG A 114 19.86 11.19 -14.53
N PHE A 115 19.87 9.89 -14.72
CA PHE A 115 20.65 8.95 -13.92
C PHE A 115 21.41 7.99 -14.84
N PRO A 116 22.42 8.47 -15.58
CA PRO A 116 23.17 7.61 -16.50
C PRO A 116 23.91 6.50 -15.76
N THR A 117 24.04 5.35 -16.40
CA THR A 117 24.87 4.24 -15.94
C THR A 117 26.11 4.17 -16.81
N PRO A 118 27.34 4.40 -16.29
CA PRO A 118 27.73 4.80 -14.91
C PRO A 118 27.46 6.30 -14.59
N PRO A 119 27.43 6.73 -13.30
CA PRO A 119 27.73 5.98 -12.07
C PRO A 119 26.53 5.31 -11.39
N TRP A 120 25.30 5.48 -11.92
CA TRP A 120 24.09 5.00 -11.25
C TRP A 120 23.82 3.53 -11.54
N LYS A 121 23.30 2.80 -10.54
CA LYS A 121 22.71 1.47 -10.71
C LYS A 121 21.20 1.61 -10.84
N HIS A 122 20.62 1.06 -11.90
CA HIS A 122 19.16 1.03 -12.06
C HIS A 122 18.57 -0.20 -11.38
N VAL A 123 17.62 0.02 -10.48
CA VAL A 123 16.81 -1.01 -9.84
C VAL A 123 15.35 -0.62 -10.07
N TYR A 124 14.61 -1.50 -10.72
CA TYR A 124 13.21 -1.33 -11.06
C TYR A 124 12.39 -2.20 -10.09
N THR A 125 11.48 -1.58 -9.35
CA THR A 125 10.60 -2.26 -8.39
C THR A 125 9.16 -2.14 -8.85
N ASP A 126 8.34 -3.14 -8.57
CA ASP A 126 6.90 -3.09 -8.85
C ASP A 126 6.11 -3.93 -7.83
N GLY A 127 4.92 -3.46 -7.48
CA GLY A 127 3.98 -4.11 -6.59
C GLY A 127 2.67 -4.43 -7.31
N SER A 128 2.34 -5.72 -7.40
CA SER A 128 1.09 -6.19 -8.04
C SER A 128 0.14 -6.79 -7.01
N ALA A 129 -1.16 -6.79 -7.31
CA ALA A 129 -2.17 -7.59 -6.61
C ALA A 129 -3.40 -7.78 -7.50
N LEU A 130 -4.18 -8.82 -7.21
CA LEU A 130 -5.49 -9.08 -7.81
C LEU A 130 -6.53 -8.11 -7.23
N ASP A 131 -7.28 -7.42 -8.10
CA ASP A 131 -8.33 -6.45 -7.75
C ASP A 131 -7.90 -5.39 -6.71
N ALA A 132 -6.61 -5.02 -6.73
CA ALA A 132 -5.95 -4.08 -5.81
C ALA A 132 -5.91 -4.47 -4.33
N ARG A 133 -6.46 -5.62 -3.93
CA ARG A 133 -6.66 -5.99 -2.50
C ARG A 133 -6.40 -7.46 -2.14
N GLY A 134 -6.02 -8.30 -3.10
CA GLY A 134 -5.75 -9.72 -2.83
C GLY A 134 -4.52 -10.24 -3.54
N ASN A 135 -3.86 -11.24 -2.96
CA ASN A 135 -2.71 -11.95 -3.53
C ASN A 135 -1.63 -11.00 -4.07
N ALA A 136 -1.10 -10.13 -3.20
CA ALA A 136 -0.06 -9.22 -3.63
C ALA A 136 1.26 -9.95 -3.90
N GLY A 137 2.00 -9.45 -4.88
CA GLY A 137 3.34 -9.87 -5.23
C GLY A 137 4.26 -8.66 -5.33
N ALA A 138 5.54 -8.88 -5.03
CA ALA A 138 6.61 -7.89 -5.16
C ALA A 138 7.59 -8.37 -6.23
N GLY A 139 8.04 -7.43 -7.08
CA GLY A 139 9.02 -7.70 -8.12
C GLY A 139 10.17 -6.71 -8.05
N VAL A 140 11.39 -7.20 -8.26
CA VAL A 140 12.60 -6.39 -8.39
C VAL A 140 13.36 -6.84 -9.61
N PHE A 141 13.79 -5.90 -10.45
CA PHE A 141 14.64 -6.16 -11.61
C PHE A 141 15.81 -5.19 -11.64
N THR A 142 17.01 -5.72 -11.88
CA THR A 142 18.20 -4.95 -12.23
C THR A 142 19.00 -5.72 -13.29
N SER A 143 20.04 -5.12 -13.85
CA SER A 143 20.88 -5.80 -14.85
C SER A 143 21.52 -7.09 -14.35
N ASP A 144 21.68 -7.24 -13.03
CA ASP A 144 22.42 -8.34 -12.40
C ASP A 144 21.50 -9.44 -11.87
N PHE A 145 20.25 -9.12 -11.51
CA PHE A 145 19.32 -10.07 -10.92
C PHE A 145 17.86 -9.67 -11.10
N GLN A 146 16.97 -10.66 -10.93
CA GLN A 146 15.53 -10.47 -10.87
C GLN A 146 14.96 -11.28 -9.71
N ILE A 147 14.04 -10.70 -8.95
CA ILE A 147 13.34 -11.31 -7.82
C ILE A 147 11.84 -11.15 -8.03
N ALA A 148 11.08 -12.19 -7.72
CA ALA A 148 9.63 -12.14 -7.60
C ALA A 148 9.22 -12.91 -6.34
N GLU A 149 8.49 -12.26 -5.43
CA GLU A 149 8.10 -12.83 -4.14
C GLU A 149 6.60 -12.62 -3.89
N PRO A 150 5.85 -13.66 -3.46
CA PRO A 150 4.49 -13.47 -2.97
C PRO A 150 4.53 -12.72 -1.63
N VAL A 151 3.74 -11.66 -1.51
CA VAL A 151 3.69 -10.84 -0.28
C VAL A 151 2.61 -11.31 0.67
N GLY A 152 1.45 -11.73 0.15
CA GLY A 152 0.39 -12.28 0.99
C GLY A 152 -0.99 -12.30 0.33
N ARG A 153 -1.83 -13.22 0.80
CA ARG A 153 -3.18 -13.46 0.26
C ARG A 153 -4.10 -12.26 0.44
N PHE A 154 -3.96 -11.54 1.54
CA PHE A 154 -4.77 -10.36 1.86
C PHE A 154 -3.96 -9.07 1.80
N CYS A 155 -2.91 -9.04 0.97
CA CYS A 155 -2.09 -7.85 0.76
C CYS A 155 -2.57 -7.07 -0.47
N SER A 156 -2.39 -5.75 -0.45
CA SER A 156 -2.71 -4.82 -1.53
C SER A 156 -1.49 -4.56 -2.42
N ASN A 157 -1.69 -3.93 -3.59
CA ASN A 157 -0.57 -3.50 -4.44
C ASN A 157 0.45 -2.68 -3.65
N PHE A 158 -0.02 -1.79 -2.76
CA PHE A 158 0.86 -0.97 -1.93
C PHE A 158 1.76 -1.80 -1.01
N ASP A 159 1.24 -2.89 -0.45
CA ASP A 159 2.05 -3.81 0.36
C ASP A 159 3.12 -4.49 -0.52
N GLY A 160 2.77 -4.81 -1.78
CA GLY A 160 3.70 -5.24 -2.83
C GLY A 160 4.81 -4.23 -3.08
N GLU A 161 4.47 -2.97 -3.30
CA GLU A 161 5.43 -1.88 -3.55
C GLU A 161 6.39 -1.69 -2.39
N VAL A 162 5.87 -1.68 -1.15
CA VAL A 162 6.69 -1.56 0.06
C VAL A 162 7.66 -2.74 0.17
N LYS A 163 7.17 -3.96 -0.06
CA LYS A 163 7.98 -5.18 0.00
C LYS A 163 9.02 -5.26 -1.12
N ALA A 164 8.77 -4.67 -2.29
CA ALA A 164 9.75 -4.62 -3.38
C ALA A 164 10.94 -3.69 -3.07
N VAL A 165 10.79 -2.74 -2.14
CA VAL A 165 11.84 -1.78 -1.74
C VAL A 165 12.61 -2.24 -0.50
N LEU A 166 12.01 -3.06 0.37
CA LEU A 166 12.59 -3.57 1.62
C LEU A 166 13.43 -4.83 1.41
#